data_AF-A0A355SKA8-F1
#
_entry.id   AF-A0A355SKA8-F1
#
_cell.length_a   1.000
_cell.length_b   1.000
_cell.length_c   1.000
_cell.angle_alpha   90.00
_cell.angle_beta   90.00
_cell.angle_gamma   90.00
#
_symmetry.space_group_name_H-M   'P 1'
#
loop_
_entity.id
_entity.type
_entity.pdbx_description
1 polymer ?
#
loop_
_entity_poly.entity_id
_entity_poly.type
_entity_poly.pdbx_seq_one_letter_code
_entity_poly.pdbx_strand_id
1 'polypeptide(L)'
;MARGKDASFYHFKSIELMPDIPHLKVPDYKTLSKEFRKTFADQKSGILRYSENGHPVFGAYLQSNSNEMVTWGILAVGEWLCSNNTDWIAPTYPDFYDKNHGIYLNSPQKTKIEYWYLFYVNTLAGAVLRTLYVKNSQAVLRMGSSADSLFSLAQRIDYNFNDQGYDFKMGKPFTHRDIFRQPDSIAGYAYNMLFAALQAGRSEYLAESKKAIHRYENFSHNPWYEIPNGSAGVLASSWLNAHGFPTDVKKAAGFVFDHEEGPLQIGCWGKEAINGLMMGWR
;
A
#
# COMPACT_ATOMS: atom_id res chain seq x y z
N MET A 1 33.25 7.49 0.75
CA MET A 1 32.18 6.49 0.77
C MET A 1 32.33 5.61 -0.46
N ALA A 2 32.82 4.39 -0.28
CA ALA A 2 33.02 3.44 -1.36
C ALA A 2 31.67 2.96 -1.87
N ARG A 3 31.36 3.21 -3.15
CA ARG A 3 30.23 2.55 -3.83
C ARG A 3 30.59 1.06 -3.90
N GLY A 4 29.74 0.20 -3.35
CA GLY A 4 29.92 -1.24 -3.46
C GLY A 4 30.04 -1.64 -4.93
N LYS A 5 31.19 -2.21 -5.29
CA LYS A 5 31.40 -2.96 -6.52
C LYS A 5 30.72 -4.32 -6.29
N ASP A 6 29.45 -4.40 -6.67
CA ASP A 6 28.65 -5.62 -6.94
C ASP A 6 27.16 -5.30 -6.76
N ALA A 7 26.69 -4.19 -7.36
CA ALA A 7 25.25 -4.07 -7.61
C ALA A 7 24.94 -4.94 -8.83
N SER A 8 24.84 -6.26 -8.63
CA SER A 8 24.13 -7.11 -9.59
C SER A 8 22.68 -6.63 -9.58
N PHE A 9 22.31 -5.81 -10.56
CA PHE A 9 20.91 -5.49 -10.77
C PHE A 9 20.16 -6.82 -10.94
N TYR A 10 19.07 -7.00 -10.19
CA TYR A 10 18.27 -8.22 -10.28
C TYR A 10 17.72 -8.35 -11.71
N HIS A 11 18.24 -9.30 -12.46
CA HIS A 11 17.87 -9.54 -13.85
C HIS A 11 16.85 -10.68 -13.92
N PHE A 12 15.61 -10.35 -14.25
CA PHE A 12 14.56 -11.32 -14.50
C PHE A 12 14.59 -11.68 -15.99
N LYS A 13 14.73 -12.97 -16.33
CA LYS A 13 14.76 -13.42 -17.74
C LYS A 13 13.53 -12.99 -18.53
N SER A 14 12.39 -12.85 -17.86
CA SER A 14 11.13 -12.38 -18.48
C SER A 14 11.20 -10.94 -18.97
N ILE A 15 12.08 -10.10 -18.41
CA ILE A 15 12.31 -8.73 -18.90
C ILE A 15 12.94 -8.78 -20.29
N GLU A 16 13.76 -9.79 -20.62
CA GLU A 16 14.32 -9.97 -21.97
C GLU A 16 13.25 -10.29 -23.03
N LEU A 17 12.08 -10.77 -22.59
CA LEU A 17 10.95 -11.05 -23.47
C LEU A 17 10.06 -9.83 -23.71
N MET A 18 10.22 -8.77 -22.91
CA MET A 18 9.47 -7.52 -23.09
C MET A 18 10.19 -6.64 -24.11
N PRO A 19 9.46 -5.94 -25.00
CA PRO A 19 10.07 -4.93 -25.85
C PRO A 19 10.61 -3.78 -24.99
N ASP A 20 11.74 -3.19 -25.39
CA ASP A 20 12.38 -2.05 -24.71
C ASP A 20 11.41 -0.88 -24.47
N ILE A 21 10.41 -0.75 -25.35
CA ILE A 21 9.33 0.23 -25.24
C ILE A 21 8.01 -0.49 -25.58
N PRO A 22 6.96 -0.38 -24.74
CA PRO A 22 5.64 -0.86 -25.11
C PRO A 22 5.22 -0.26 -26.46
N HIS A 23 4.62 -1.07 -27.34
CA HIS A 23 4.10 -0.57 -28.62
C HIS A 23 2.99 0.50 -28.45
N LEU A 24 2.44 0.61 -27.24
CA LEU A 24 1.51 1.65 -26.86
C LEU A 24 2.22 2.99 -26.66
N LYS A 25 1.73 4.03 -27.33
CA LYS A 25 2.18 5.40 -27.10
C LYS A 25 1.95 5.76 -25.63
N VAL A 26 3.00 6.16 -24.93
CA VAL A 26 2.89 6.67 -23.56
C VAL A 26 1.89 7.85 -23.55
N PRO A 27 0.82 7.78 -22.74
CA PRO A 27 -0.14 8.87 -22.65
C PRO A 27 0.53 10.18 -22.20
N ASP A 28 0.00 11.32 -22.65
CA ASP A 28 0.39 12.61 -22.08
C ASP A 28 -0.24 12.77 -20.70
N TYR A 29 0.41 12.20 -19.69
CA TYR A 29 -0.04 12.25 -18.31
C TYR A 29 -0.20 13.68 -17.76
N LYS A 30 0.53 14.66 -18.30
CA LYS A 30 0.38 16.06 -17.88
C LYS A 30 -0.94 16.63 -18.37
N THR A 31 -1.29 16.38 -19.63
CA THR A 31 -2.57 16.81 -20.20
C THR A 31 -3.72 16.08 -19.52
N LEU A 32 -3.63 14.74 -19.39
CA LEU A 32 -4.64 13.94 -18.69
C LEU A 32 -4.84 14.40 -17.23
N SER A 33 -3.77 14.71 -16.50
CA SER A 33 -3.86 15.23 -15.13
C SER A 33 -4.61 16.57 -15.09
N LYS A 34 -4.31 17.49 -16.01
CA LYS A 34 -5.02 18.79 -16.09
C LYS A 34 -6.50 18.62 -16.42
N GLU A 35 -6.84 17.73 -17.33
CA GLU A 35 -8.22 17.43 -17.71
C GLU A 35 -8.98 16.75 -16.56
N PHE A 36 -8.34 15.79 -15.90
CA PHE A 36 -8.88 15.13 -14.72
C PHE A 36 -9.18 16.14 -13.61
N ARG A 37 -8.27 17.08 -13.33
CA ARG A 37 -8.49 18.15 -12.33
C ARG A 37 -9.70 19.01 -12.64
N LYS A 38 -9.85 19.45 -13.90
CA LYS A 38 -11.02 20.22 -14.33
C LYS A 38 -12.30 19.41 -14.12
N THR A 39 -12.25 18.11 -14.42
CA THR A 39 -13.39 17.21 -14.31
C THR A 39 -13.81 17.01 -12.86
N PHE A 40 -12.89 16.65 -11.94
CA PHE A 40 -13.30 16.41 -10.56
C PHE A 40 -13.67 17.69 -9.82
N ALA A 41 -13.09 18.84 -10.19
CA ALA A 41 -13.45 20.13 -9.59
C ALA A 41 -14.84 20.63 -10.02
N ASP A 42 -15.38 20.14 -11.14
CA ASP A 42 -16.76 20.41 -11.53
C ASP A 42 -17.70 19.64 -10.60
N GLN A 43 -18.49 20.36 -9.79
CA GLN A 43 -19.48 19.76 -8.90
C GLN A 43 -20.52 18.90 -9.63
N LYS A 44 -20.78 19.18 -10.91
CA LYS A 44 -21.71 18.37 -11.73
C LYS A 44 -21.16 16.98 -12.04
N SER A 45 -19.84 16.76 -11.94
CA SER A 45 -19.23 15.45 -12.16
C SER A 45 -19.62 14.43 -11.09
N GLY A 46 -19.99 14.89 -9.89
CA GLY A 46 -20.26 14.03 -8.74
C GLY A 46 -19.02 13.32 -8.16
N ILE A 47 -17.82 13.60 -8.69
CA ILE A 47 -16.56 12.97 -8.25
C ILE A 47 -16.10 13.56 -6.93
N LEU A 48 -15.94 14.89 -6.88
CA LEU A 48 -15.68 15.62 -5.65
C LEU A 48 -17.00 15.87 -4.93
N ARG A 49 -17.10 15.32 -3.73
CA ARG A 49 -18.24 15.53 -2.85
C ARG A 49 -17.74 15.98 -1.50
N TYR A 50 -18.66 16.38 -0.64
CA TYR A 50 -18.35 16.82 0.71
C TYR A 50 -19.20 16.06 1.71
N SER A 51 -18.57 15.63 2.81
CA SER A 51 -19.28 15.12 3.98
C SER A 51 -19.95 16.26 4.76
N GLU A 52 -20.77 15.91 5.75
CA GLU A 52 -21.51 16.88 6.58
C GLU A 52 -20.60 17.88 7.30
N ASN A 53 -19.36 17.50 7.62
CA ASN A 53 -18.33 18.35 8.21
C ASN A 53 -17.60 19.24 7.17
N GLY A 54 -18.00 19.21 5.90
CA GLY A 54 -17.40 20.00 4.82
C GLY A 54 -16.06 19.47 4.31
N HIS A 55 -15.65 18.27 4.68
CA HIS A 55 -14.42 17.65 4.17
C HIS A 55 -14.66 17.00 2.79
N PRO A 56 -13.69 17.06 1.86
CA PRO A 56 -13.84 16.42 0.57
C PRO A 56 -13.78 14.89 0.66
N VAL A 57 -14.64 14.24 -0.12
CA VAL A 57 -14.89 12.79 -0.10
C VAL A 57 -14.71 12.22 -1.50
N PHE A 58 -13.97 11.12 -1.59
CA PHE A 58 -13.76 10.34 -2.82
C PHE A 58 -14.04 8.86 -2.56
N GLY A 59 -14.84 8.24 -3.42
CA GLY A 59 -15.09 6.80 -3.40
C GLY A 59 -14.33 6.10 -4.52
N ALA A 60 -14.15 4.78 -4.39
CA ALA A 60 -13.47 3.96 -5.39
C ALA A 60 -14.18 3.91 -6.76
N TYR A 61 -15.50 4.19 -6.78
CA TYR A 61 -16.32 4.22 -7.98
C TYR A 61 -17.08 5.54 -8.06
N LEU A 62 -17.31 6.04 -9.29
CA LEU A 62 -18.03 7.29 -9.55
C LEU A 62 -19.43 7.33 -8.90
N GLN A 63 -20.06 6.17 -8.73
CA GLN A 63 -21.41 6.04 -8.16
C GLN A 63 -21.43 5.72 -6.66
N SER A 64 -20.27 5.40 -6.06
CA SER A 64 -20.20 5.00 -4.66
C SER A 64 -20.30 6.21 -3.76
N ASN A 65 -21.11 6.18 -2.70
CA ASN A 65 -21.13 7.20 -1.63
C ASN A 65 -20.05 7.01 -0.55
N SER A 66 -19.06 6.15 -0.81
CA SER A 66 -17.95 5.91 0.11
C SER A 66 -16.97 7.10 0.19
N ASN A 67 -16.30 7.20 1.34
CA ASN A 67 -15.06 7.96 1.51
C ASN A 67 -13.95 6.95 1.77
N GLU A 68 -12.99 6.84 0.86
CA GLU A 68 -11.99 5.77 0.88
C GLU A 68 -10.57 6.31 0.87
N MET A 69 -9.78 5.92 1.87
CA MET A 69 -8.38 6.31 2.03
C MET A 69 -7.56 5.86 0.82
N VAL A 70 -7.87 4.71 0.22
CA VAL A 70 -7.18 4.25 -1.00
C VAL A 70 -7.39 5.16 -2.19
N THR A 71 -8.52 5.87 -2.27
CA THR A 71 -8.79 6.82 -3.36
C THR A 71 -8.33 8.22 -2.96
N TRP A 72 -8.79 8.71 -1.81
CA TRP A 72 -8.47 10.03 -1.29
C TRP A 72 -6.96 10.19 -1.05
N GLY A 73 -6.29 9.19 -0.47
CA GLY A 73 -4.87 9.25 -0.11
C GLY A 73 -3.95 9.34 -1.33
N ILE A 74 -4.27 8.59 -2.40
CA ILE A 74 -3.54 8.68 -3.67
C ILE A 74 -3.71 10.08 -4.27
N LEU A 75 -4.92 10.62 -4.28
CA LEU A 75 -5.18 11.97 -4.78
C LEU A 75 -4.42 13.03 -3.96
N ALA A 76 -4.47 12.95 -2.62
CA ALA A 76 -3.78 13.88 -1.74
C ALA A 76 -2.26 13.90 -1.97
N VAL A 77 -1.63 12.71 -2.04
CA VAL A 77 -0.20 12.59 -2.34
C VAL A 77 0.11 13.04 -3.78
N GLY A 78 -0.77 12.72 -4.74
CA GLY A 78 -0.62 13.14 -6.14
C GLY A 78 -0.68 14.66 -6.33
N GLU A 79 -1.60 15.34 -5.65
CA GLU A 79 -1.70 16.81 -5.62
C GLU A 79 -0.39 17.43 -5.12
N TRP A 80 0.16 16.89 -4.01
CA TRP A 80 1.44 17.31 -3.44
C TRP A 80 2.62 17.07 -4.39
N LEU A 81 2.70 15.89 -5.00
CA LEU A 81 3.76 15.54 -5.97
C LEU A 81 3.76 16.45 -7.20
N CYS A 82 2.59 16.98 -7.56
CA CYS A 82 2.42 17.92 -8.65
C CYS A 82 2.57 19.39 -8.21
N SER A 83 3.03 19.63 -6.97
CA SER A 83 3.25 20.97 -6.39
C SER A 83 2.00 21.85 -6.35
N ASN A 84 0.82 21.25 -6.20
CA ASN A 84 -0.43 22.00 -6.08
C ASN A 84 -0.75 22.34 -4.63
N ASN A 85 -1.70 23.27 -4.43
CA ASN A 85 -2.24 23.55 -3.10
C ASN A 85 -3.05 22.35 -2.58
N THR A 86 -2.68 21.82 -1.42
CA THR A 86 -3.32 20.69 -0.74
C THR A 86 -4.24 21.08 0.42
N ASP A 87 -4.40 22.37 0.74
CA ASP A 87 -5.20 22.84 1.89
C ASP A 87 -6.66 22.39 1.81
N TRP A 88 -7.20 22.29 0.60
CA TRP A 88 -8.59 21.88 0.37
C TRP A 88 -8.82 20.39 0.68
N ILE A 89 -7.82 19.53 0.44
CA ILE A 89 -7.95 18.07 0.57
C ILE A 89 -7.47 17.55 1.93
N ALA A 90 -6.51 18.24 2.56
CA ALA A 90 -5.92 17.83 3.82
C ALA A 90 -6.96 17.52 4.93
N PRO A 91 -8.01 18.33 5.17
CA PRO A 91 -8.92 18.15 6.31
C PRO A 91 -9.55 16.77 6.45
N THR A 92 -9.67 15.98 5.38
CA THR A 92 -10.23 14.62 5.43
C THR A 92 -9.29 13.59 6.09
N TYR A 93 -7.98 13.84 6.16
CA TYR A 93 -7.00 12.86 6.71
C TYR A 93 -7.38 12.27 8.07
N PRO A 94 -7.79 13.08 9.07
CA PRO A 94 -8.22 12.60 10.38
C PRO A 94 -9.45 11.69 10.35
N ASP A 95 -10.30 11.78 9.34
CA ASP A 95 -11.59 11.06 9.29
C ASP A 95 -11.38 9.54 9.12
N PHE A 96 -10.23 9.14 8.56
CA PHE A 96 -9.85 7.74 8.39
C PHE A 96 -9.24 7.12 9.65
N TYR A 97 -8.94 7.91 10.68
CA TYR A 97 -8.37 7.43 11.93
C TYR A 97 -9.46 7.03 12.92
N ASP A 98 -9.55 5.74 13.22
CA ASP A 98 -10.41 5.24 14.27
C ASP A 98 -9.73 5.38 15.64
N LYS A 99 -10.13 6.41 16.38
CA LYS A 99 -9.61 6.70 17.71
C LYS A 99 -9.86 5.59 18.74
N ASN A 100 -10.88 4.76 18.56
CA ASN A 100 -11.23 3.73 19.55
C ASN A 100 -10.26 2.55 19.49
N HIS A 101 -9.80 2.21 18.29
CA HIS A 101 -8.87 1.11 18.05
C HIS A 101 -7.46 1.59 17.69
N GLY A 102 -7.27 2.91 17.63
CA GLY A 102 -5.98 3.54 17.39
C GLY A 102 -5.41 3.28 16.00
N ILE A 103 -6.24 3.07 14.98
CA ILE A 103 -5.83 2.54 13.67
C ILE A 103 -6.42 3.35 12.51
N TYR A 104 -5.69 3.50 11.40
CA TYR A 104 -6.26 4.00 10.14
C TYR A 104 -7.03 2.90 9.40
N LEU A 105 -8.21 3.23 8.88
CA LEU A 105 -9.09 2.34 8.14
C LEU A 105 -9.43 2.91 6.76
N ASN A 106 -9.86 2.04 5.84
CA ASN A 106 -10.18 2.48 4.48
C ASN A 106 -11.32 3.49 4.47
N SER A 107 -12.34 3.34 5.31
CA SER A 107 -13.44 4.30 5.40
C SER A 107 -13.72 4.74 6.84
N PRO A 108 -14.17 5.99 7.04
CA PRO A 108 -14.58 6.47 8.35
C PRO A 108 -15.65 5.58 8.99
N GLN A 109 -15.59 5.44 10.31
CA GLN A 109 -16.59 4.73 11.14
C GLN A 109 -16.76 3.23 10.85
N LYS A 110 -15.91 2.64 10.00
CA LYS A 110 -15.82 1.19 9.88
C LYS A 110 -15.00 0.63 11.03
N THR A 111 -15.14 -0.66 11.31
CA THR A 111 -14.33 -1.38 12.30
C THR A 111 -13.82 -2.72 11.78
N LYS A 112 -14.21 -3.09 10.56
CA LYS A 112 -13.88 -4.35 9.92
C LYS A 112 -13.15 -4.05 8.61
N ILE A 113 -12.03 -4.70 8.37
CA ILE A 113 -11.15 -4.41 7.24
C ILE A 113 -10.40 -5.67 6.80
N GLU A 114 -10.25 -5.84 5.49
CA GLU A 114 -9.37 -6.88 4.93
C GLU A 114 -7.91 -6.55 5.23
N TYR A 115 -7.05 -7.56 5.38
CA TYR A 115 -5.66 -7.30 5.77
C TYR A 115 -4.89 -6.50 4.72
N TRP A 116 -5.12 -6.74 3.43
CA TRP A 116 -4.47 -5.95 2.39
C TRP A 116 -4.85 -4.48 2.44
N TYR A 117 -6.14 -4.18 2.66
CA TYR A 117 -6.58 -2.81 2.89
C TYR A 117 -5.96 -2.25 4.17
N LEU A 118 -5.91 -3.02 5.26
CA LEU A 118 -5.35 -2.56 6.53
C LEU A 118 -3.92 -2.05 6.35
N PHE A 119 -3.05 -2.85 5.75
CA PHE A 119 -1.65 -2.46 5.59
C PHE A 119 -1.44 -1.41 4.52
N TYR A 120 -2.18 -1.48 3.41
CA TYR A 120 -2.08 -0.48 2.36
C TYR A 120 -2.56 0.90 2.81
N VAL A 121 -3.70 0.98 3.51
CA VAL A 121 -4.25 2.23 4.08
C VAL A 121 -3.28 2.83 5.10
N ASN A 122 -2.67 2.03 5.96
CA ASN A 122 -1.69 2.52 6.93
C ASN A 122 -0.39 2.99 6.26
N THR A 123 0.01 2.34 5.17
CA THR A 123 1.13 2.82 4.33
C THR A 123 0.79 4.15 3.66
N LEU A 124 -0.41 4.30 3.10
CA LEU A 124 -0.88 5.56 2.54
C LEU A 124 -1.00 6.67 3.60
N ALA A 125 -1.44 6.34 4.82
CA ALA A 125 -1.48 7.29 5.92
C ALA A 125 -0.09 7.80 6.28
N GLY A 126 0.91 6.91 6.30
CA GLY A 126 2.32 7.29 6.43
C GLY A 126 2.82 8.18 5.29
N ALA A 127 2.43 7.90 4.05
CA ALA A 127 2.78 8.74 2.90
C ALA A 127 2.18 10.15 3.00
N VAL A 128 0.90 10.25 3.39
CA VAL A 128 0.22 11.53 3.65
C VAL A 128 0.88 12.27 4.82
N LEU A 129 1.26 11.58 5.90
CA LEU A 129 2.00 12.17 7.01
C LEU A 129 3.27 12.86 6.52
N ARG A 130 4.08 12.15 5.72
CA ARG A 130 5.38 12.61 5.23
C ARG A 130 5.31 13.71 4.17
N THR A 131 4.12 14.02 3.66
CA THR A 131 3.91 14.99 2.59
C THR A 131 3.10 16.19 3.09
N LEU A 132 1.83 15.99 3.42
CA LEU A 132 0.90 17.05 3.81
C LEU A 132 1.02 17.45 5.29
N TYR A 133 1.54 16.56 6.15
CA TYR A 133 1.47 16.70 7.61
C TYR A 133 2.83 16.67 8.33
N VAL A 134 3.93 16.99 7.64
CA VAL A 134 5.32 16.84 8.12
C VAL A 134 5.57 17.44 9.52
N LYS A 135 4.87 18.54 9.87
CA LYS A 135 5.03 19.25 11.15
C LYS A 135 3.86 19.08 12.12
N ASN A 136 2.89 18.22 11.81
CA ASN A 136 1.69 18.06 12.61
C ASN A 136 1.90 17.00 13.70
N SER A 137 2.04 17.44 14.95
CA SER A 137 2.29 16.55 16.10
C SER A 137 1.16 15.55 16.34
N GLN A 138 -0.11 15.95 16.14
CA GLN A 138 -1.25 15.05 16.29
C GLN A 138 -1.26 13.94 15.23
N ALA A 139 -0.90 14.26 14.00
CA ALA A 139 -0.76 13.28 12.93
C ALA A 139 0.35 12.26 13.23
N VAL A 140 1.48 12.73 13.78
CA VAL A 140 2.58 11.85 14.23
C VAL A 140 2.12 10.93 15.36
N LEU A 141 1.40 11.45 16.36
CA LEU A 141 0.86 10.65 17.47
C LEU A 141 -0.10 9.57 16.97
N ARG A 142 -1.01 9.91 16.04
CA ARG A 142 -1.92 8.93 15.42
C ARG A 142 -1.17 7.85 14.67
N MET A 143 -0.12 8.19 13.92
CA MET A 143 0.71 7.20 13.23
C MET A 143 1.43 6.27 14.21
N GLY A 144 1.95 6.81 15.31
CA GLY A 144 2.54 5.98 16.38
C GLY A 144 1.52 5.02 16.99
N SER A 145 0.33 5.52 17.36
CA SER A 145 -0.76 4.68 17.87
C SER A 145 -1.19 3.61 16.88
N SER A 146 -1.20 3.92 15.58
CA SER A 146 -1.49 2.95 14.51
C SER A 146 -0.46 1.85 14.45
N ALA A 147 0.83 2.20 14.54
CA ALA A 147 1.90 1.21 14.59
C ALA A 147 1.81 0.31 15.83
N ASP A 148 1.54 0.86 17.01
CA ASP A 148 1.32 0.09 18.24
C ASP A 148 0.13 -0.88 18.11
N SER A 149 -0.95 -0.44 17.44
CA SER A 149 -2.15 -1.24 17.21
C SER A 149 -1.88 -2.38 16.22
N LEU A 150 -1.16 -2.12 15.13
CA LEU A 150 -0.72 -3.14 14.18
C LEU A 150 0.22 -4.17 14.82
N PHE A 151 1.16 -3.71 15.65
CA PHE A 151 2.04 -4.60 16.41
C PHE A 151 1.22 -5.51 17.34
N SER A 152 0.35 -4.92 18.16
CA SER A 152 -0.51 -5.67 19.08
C SER A 152 -1.41 -6.67 18.35
N LEU A 153 -1.93 -6.31 17.17
CA LEU A 153 -2.68 -7.20 16.31
C LEU A 153 -1.83 -8.39 15.84
N ALA A 154 -0.64 -8.13 15.30
CA ALA A 154 0.25 -9.17 14.79
C ALA A 154 0.59 -10.19 15.89
N GLN A 155 0.88 -9.74 17.12
CA GLN A 155 1.10 -10.64 18.25
C GLN A 155 -0.14 -11.45 18.61
N ARG A 156 -1.32 -10.83 18.61
CA ARG A 156 -2.59 -11.49 18.99
C ARG A 156 -2.96 -12.63 18.05
N ILE A 157 -2.67 -12.49 16.76
CA ILE A 157 -2.95 -13.51 15.74
C ILE A 157 -1.76 -14.44 15.50
N ASP A 158 -0.74 -14.40 16.37
CA ASP A 158 0.53 -15.13 16.22
C ASP A 158 1.16 -14.98 14.82
N TYR A 159 1.11 -13.76 14.28
CA TYR A 159 1.64 -13.40 12.97
C TYR A 159 1.03 -14.18 11.81
N ASN A 160 -0.10 -14.85 12.04
CA ASN A 160 -0.82 -15.59 11.02
C ASN A 160 -1.87 -14.72 10.35
N PHE A 161 -1.49 -14.08 9.24
CA PHE A 161 -2.40 -13.28 8.41
C PHE A 161 -3.20 -14.10 7.39
N ASN A 162 -3.24 -15.44 7.52
CA ASN A 162 -3.95 -16.33 6.58
C ASN A 162 -5.48 -16.33 6.75
N ASP A 163 -6.06 -15.20 7.15
CA ASP A 163 -7.49 -14.92 7.12
C ASP A 163 -7.76 -13.80 6.11
N GLN A 164 -9.04 -13.50 5.83
CA GLN A 164 -9.38 -12.39 4.94
C GLN A 164 -9.12 -11.02 5.59
N GLY A 165 -9.31 -10.92 6.90
CA GLY A 165 -9.12 -9.65 7.58
C GLY A 165 -9.43 -9.71 9.06
N TYR A 166 -9.61 -8.54 9.64
CA TYR A 166 -9.85 -8.38 11.06
C TYR A 166 -11.05 -7.49 11.35
N ASP A 167 -11.86 -7.89 12.34
CA ASP A 167 -12.91 -7.07 12.90
C ASP A 167 -12.45 -6.55 14.26
N PHE A 168 -12.09 -5.26 14.30
CA PHE A 168 -11.62 -4.58 15.51
C PHE A 168 -12.71 -4.48 16.59
N LYS A 169 -13.98 -4.36 16.20
CA LYS A 169 -15.10 -4.32 17.14
C LYS A 169 -15.31 -5.67 17.81
N MET A 170 -15.19 -6.76 17.06
CA MET A 170 -15.30 -8.12 17.61
C MET A 170 -13.98 -8.63 18.20
N GLY A 171 -12.86 -7.98 17.91
CA GLY A 171 -11.54 -8.39 18.36
C GLY A 171 -11.06 -9.73 17.80
N LYS A 172 -11.46 -10.08 16.56
CA LYS A 172 -11.09 -11.37 15.95
C LYS A 172 -10.92 -11.30 14.42
N PRO A 173 -10.13 -12.22 13.83
CA PRO A 173 -10.07 -12.40 12.38
C PRO A 173 -11.42 -12.86 11.80
N PHE A 174 -11.59 -12.65 10.49
CA PHE A 174 -12.71 -13.18 9.73
C PHE A 174 -12.25 -13.69 8.37
N THR A 175 -12.95 -14.71 7.87
CA THR A 175 -12.79 -15.23 6.50
C THR A 175 -14.17 -15.63 5.97
N HIS A 176 -14.60 -15.05 4.85
CA HIS A 176 -15.89 -15.40 4.25
C HIS A 176 -15.80 -16.58 3.27
N ARG A 177 -14.69 -16.68 2.54
CA ARG A 177 -14.39 -17.77 1.61
C ARG A 177 -12.89 -18.02 1.65
N ASP A 178 -12.46 -19.27 1.45
CA ASP A 178 -11.02 -19.60 1.49
C ASP A 178 -10.20 -18.86 0.42
N ILE A 179 -10.81 -18.56 -0.74
CA ILE A 179 -10.19 -17.73 -1.79
C ILE A 179 -9.87 -16.30 -1.35
N PHE A 180 -10.41 -15.85 -0.21
CA PHE A 180 -10.19 -14.50 0.32
C PHE A 180 -9.10 -14.42 1.39
N ARG A 181 -8.40 -15.51 1.69
CA ARG A 181 -7.29 -15.49 2.66
C ARG A 181 -6.10 -14.69 2.12
N GLN A 182 -5.40 -13.99 3.00
CA GLN A 182 -4.39 -12.98 2.61
C GLN A 182 -3.05 -13.17 3.33
N PRO A 183 -2.42 -14.36 3.22
CA PRO A 183 -1.17 -14.66 3.93
C PRO A 183 0.00 -13.74 3.54
N ASP A 184 -0.04 -13.17 2.33
CA ASP A 184 0.87 -12.14 1.83
C ASP A 184 0.83 -10.82 2.63
N SER A 185 -0.22 -10.55 3.39
CA SER A 185 -0.37 -9.34 4.18
C SER A 185 0.72 -9.13 5.23
N ILE A 186 1.45 -10.19 5.61
CA ILE A 186 2.63 -10.08 6.44
C ILE A 186 3.76 -9.23 5.80
N ALA A 187 3.81 -9.16 4.47
CA ALA A 187 4.71 -8.27 3.74
C ALA A 187 4.35 -6.79 3.95
N GLY A 188 3.06 -6.48 3.87
CA GLY A 188 2.52 -5.15 4.18
C GLY A 188 2.80 -4.77 5.63
N TYR A 189 2.60 -5.70 6.57
CA TYR A 189 2.97 -5.51 7.97
C TYR A 189 4.46 -5.19 8.16
N ALA A 190 5.35 -5.96 7.50
CA ALA A 190 6.80 -5.76 7.57
C ALA A 190 7.19 -4.33 7.18
N TYR A 191 6.61 -3.80 6.10
CA TYR A 191 6.85 -2.43 5.66
C TYR A 191 6.29 -1.39 6.63
N ASN A 192 5.07 -1.56 7.12
CA ASN A 192 4.48 -0.62 8.09
C ASN A 192 5.32 -0.54 9.38
N MET A 193 5.84 -1.67 9.86
CA MET A 193 6.76 -1.68 11.02
C MET A 193 8.10 -1.03 10.69
N LEU A 194 8.66 -1.26 9.50
CA LEU A 194 9.88 -0.56 9.08
C LEU A 194 9.65 0.95 9.05
N PHE A 195 8.55 1.39 8.40
CA PHE A 195 8.19 2.79 8.31
C PHE A 195 8.06 3.42 9.70
N ALA A 196 7.35 2.77 10.62
CA ALA A 196 7.20 3.23 11.98
C ALA A 196 8.55 3.30 12.73
N ALA A 197 9.43 2.31 12.53
CA ALA A 197 10.77 2.31 13.11
C ALA A 197 11.60 3.53 12.66
N LEU A 198 11.57 3.82 11.36
CA LEU A 198 12.31 4.96 10.78
C LEU A 198 11.71 6.30 11.21
N GLN A 199 10.38 6.37 11.36
CA GLN A 199 9.69 7.58 11.77
C GLN A 199 9.85 7.89 13.26
N ALA A 200 9.81 6.86 14.13
CA ALA A 200 9.82 7.01 15.58
C ALA A 200 11.18 6.75 16.23
N GLY A 201 12.14 6.15 15.51
CA GLY A 201 13.43 5.73 16.07
C GLY A 201 13.33 4.56 17.06
N ARG A 202 12.24 3.77 17.00
CA ARG A 202 11.92 2.67 17.91
C ARG A 202 12.45 1.34 17.39
N SER A 203 13.34 0.69 18.15
CA SER A 203 14.05 -0.52 17.73
C SER A 203 13.17 -1.76 17.74
N GLU A 204 12.12 -1.79 18.56
CA GLU A 204 11.12 -2.85 18.62
C GLU A 204 10.38 -3.01 17.29
N TYR A 205 10.00 -1.90 16.64
CA TYR A 205 9.37 -1.95 15.32
C TYR A 205 10.32 -2.46 14.24
N LEU A 206 11.61 -2.10 14.33
CA LEU A 206 12.62 -2.63 13.42
C LEU A 206 12.79 -4.15 13.61
N ALA A 207 12.73 -4.65 14.85
CA ALA A 207 12.75 -6.08 15.13
C ALA A 207 11.52 -6.79 14.56
N GLU A 208 10.33 -6.20 14.71
CA GLU A 208 9.09 -6.73 14.12
C GLU A 208 9.12 -6.76 12.59
N SER A 209 9.66 -5.72 11.95
CA SER A 209 9.83 -5.70 10.49
C SER A 209 10.70 -6.85 9.99
N LYS A 210 11.85 -7.10 10.65
CA LYS A 210 12.75 -8.22 10.33
C LYS A 210 12.07 -9.57 10.50
N LYS A 211 11.33 -9.74 11.59
CA LYS A 211 10.57 -10.97 11.87
C LYS A 211 9.51 -11.22 10.81
N ALA A 212 8.78 -10.18 10.43
CA ALA A 212 7.70 -10.26 9.44
C ALA A 212 8.24 -10.55 8.02
N ILE A 213 9.30 -9.85 7.58
CA ILE A 213 9.86 -10.09 6.25
C ILE A 213 10.47 -11.48 6.13
N HIS A 214 11.11 -12.00 7.18
CA HIS A 214 11.64 -13.36 7.17
C HIS A 214 10.53 -14.40 7.02
N ARG A 215 9.37 -14.18 7.66
CA ARG A 215 8.19 -15.05 7.48
C ARG A 215 7.64 -14.96 6.07
N TYR A 216 7.57 -13.77 5.47
CA TYR A 216 7.18 -13.61 4.07
C TYR A 216 8.12 -14.35 3.11
N GLU A 217 9.43 -14.21 3.30
CA GLU A 217 10.43 -14.86 2.46
C GLU A 217 10.49 -16.39 2.67
N ASN A 218 9.87 -16.92 3.73
CA ASN A 218 9.77 -18.36 3.98
C ASN A 218 8.60 -19.04 3.27
N PHE A 219 7.68 -18.31 2.61
CA PHE A 219 6.67 -18.95 1.78
C PHE A 219 7.33 -19.73 0.64
N SER A 220 6.87 -20.96 0.38
CA SER A 220 7.44 -21.81 -0.67
C SER A 220 7.12 -21.29 -2.07
N HIS A 221 5.93 -20.72 -2.24
CA HIS A 221 5.40 -20.15 -3.48
C HIS A 221 4.78 -18.80 -3.18
N ASN A 222 4.49 -18.04 -4.22
CA ASN A 222 3.85 -16.73 -4.06
C ASN A 222 2.52 -16.82 -3.29
N PRO A 223 2.42 -16.23 -2.08
CA PRO A 223 1.23 -16.29 -1.24
C PRO A 223 0.17 -15.23 -1.60
N TRP A 224 0.32 -14.55 -2.73
CA TRP A 224 -0.39 -13.31 -3.01
C TRP A 224 -1.91 -13.45 -3.11
N TYR A 225 -2.54 -12.49 -2.48
CA TYR A 225 -3.91 -12.09 -2.73
C TYR A 225 -3.94 -10.77 -3.52
N GLU A 226 -3.21 -9.75 -3.06
CA GLU A 226 -3.21 -8.41 -3.66
C GLU A 226 -1.82 -7.74 -3.68
N ILE A 227 -1.58 -6.95 -4.73
CA ILE A 227 -0.25 -6.43 -5.09
C ILE A 227 0.39 -5.42 -4.11
N PRO A 228 -0.38 -4.51 -3.48
CA PRO A 228 0.23 -3.47 -2.65
C PRO A 228 1.10 -4.02 -1.52
N ASN A 229 0.70 -5.14 -0.91
CA ASN A 229 1.41 -5.73 0.22
C ASN A 229 2.78 -6.28 -0.14
N GLY A 230 2.87 -7.11 -1.17
CA GLY A 230 4.19 -7.65 -1.50
C GLY A 230 5.07 -6.61 -2.19
N SER A 231 4.52 -5.59 -2.88
CA SER A 231 5.29 -4.40 -3.29
C SER A 231 5.93 -3.70 -2.07
N ALA A 232 5.17 -3.55 -0.98
CA ALA A 232 5.69 -3.05 0.29
C ALA A 232 6.74 -4.00 0.90
N GLY A 233 6.54 -5.31 0.77
CA GLY A 233 7.52 -6.35 1.13
C GLY A 233 8.86 -6.20 0.40
N VAL A 234 8.85 -5.94 -0.91
CA VAL A 234 10.07 -5.67 -1.69
C VAL A 234 10.82 -4.46 -1.14
N LEU A 235 10.11 -3.38 -0.83
CA LEU A 235 10.70 -2.18 -0.24
C LEU A 235 11.31 -2.46 1.13
N ALA A 236 10.61 -3.22 1.98
CA ALA A 236 11.10 -3.60 3.30
C ALA A 236 12.34 -4.49 3.20
N SER A 237 12.28 -5.56 2.40
CA SER A 237 13.40 -6.47 2.14
C SER A 237 14.62 -5.72 1.59
N SER A 238 14.44 -4.90 0.55
CA SER A 238 15.52 -4.11 -0.05
C SER A 238 16.17 -3.14 0.94
N TRP A 239 15.37 -2.42 1.72
CA TRP A 239 15.91 -1.49 2.71
C TRP A 239 16.68 -2.24 3.80
N LEU A 240 16.13 -3.33 4.33
CA LEU A 240 16.78 -4.15 5.36
C LEU A 240 18.10 -4.74 4.85
N ASN A 241 18.12 -5.27 3.62
CA ASN A 241 19.32 -5.77 2.96
C ASN A 241 20.41 -4.70 2.87
N ALA A 242 20.05 -3.51 2.37
CA ALA A 242 20.97 -2.39 2.23
C ALA A 242 21.53 -1.88 3.56
N HIS A 243 20.86 -2.18 4.68
CA HIS A 243 21.28 -1.82 6.03
C HIS A 243 21.88 -2.99 6.83
N GLY A 244 22.34 -4.04 6.13
CA GLY A 244 23.12 -5.12 6.71
C GLY A 244 22.28 -6.23 7.36
N PHE A 245 20.98 -6.29 7.11
CA PHE A 245 20.11 -7.39 7.53
C PHE A 245 19.90 -8.36 6.36
N PRO A 246 20.44 -9.59 6.42
CA PRO A 246 20.27 -10.57 5.36
C PRO A 246 18.79 -10.86 5.11
N THR A 247 18.36 -10.66 3.87
CA THR A 247 16.99 -10.82 3.37
C THR A 247 17.08 -11.27 1.91
N ASP A 248 16.10 -12.03 1.45
CA ASP A 248 16.01 -12.53 0.07
C ASP A 248 15.22 -11.56 -0.82
N VAL A 249 15.86 -10.43 -1.14
CA VAL A 249 15.29 -9.39 -2.02
C VAL A 249 14.87 -9.95 -3.37
N LYS A 250 15.63 -10.92 -3.91
CA LYS A 250 15.34 -11.54 -5.20
C LYS A 250 14.02 -12.30 -5.13
N LYS A 251 13.80 -13.09 -4.08
CA LYS A 251 12.56 -13.82 -3.86
C LYS A 251 11.38 -12.87 -3.61
N ALA A 252 11.57 -11.87 -2.74
CA ALA A 252 10.55 -10.86 -2.48
C ALA A 252 10.11 -10.15 -3.77
N ALA A 253 11.07 -9.77 -4.63
CA ALA A 253 10.80 -9.15 -5.93
C ALA A 253 10.20 -10.15 -6.94
N GLY A 254 10.62 -11.42 -6.89
CA GLY A 254 10.05 -12.49 -7.72
C GLY A 254 8.56 -12.70 -7.46
N PHE A 255 8.12 -12.64 -6.20
CA PHE A 255 6.68 -12.70 -5.87
C PHE A 255 5.86 -11.55 -6.47
N VAL A 256 6.49 -10.46 -6.92
CA VAL A 256 5.80 -9.28 -7.47
C VAL A 256 5.91 -9.19 -8.98
N PHE A 257 7.12 -9.39 -9.50
CA PHE A 257 7.49 -9.05 -10.88
C PHE A 257 7.80 -10.28 -11.74
N ASP A 258 7.87 -11.47 -11.16
CA ASP A 258 8.01 -12.68 -11.95
C ASP A 258 6.67 -13.02 -12.64
N HIS A 259 6.73 -13.62 -13.83
CA HIS A 259 5.54 -13.99 -14.59
C HIS A 259 5.12 -15.46 -14.40
N GLU A 260 6.03 -16.30 -13.92
CA GLU A 260 5.77 -17.70 -13.55
C GLU A 260 5.23 -17.76 -12.13
N GLU A 261 5.86 -17.03 -11.20
CA GLU A 261 5.49 -17.03 -9.78
C GLU A 261 4.63 -15.82 -9.39
N GLY A 262 4.85 -14.66 -10.01
CA GLY A 262 4.16 -13.39 -9.71
C GLY A 262 2.90 -13.16 -10.56
N PRO A 263 2.14 -12.07 -10.31
CA PRO A 263 0.96 -11.73 -11.09
C PRO A 263 1.30 -11.06 -12.43
N LEU A 264 2.58 -10.88 -12.75
CA LEU A 264 3.02 -10.17 -13.93
C LEU A 264 2.68 -10.98 -15.18
N GLN A 265 1.93 -10.41 -16.12
CA GLN A 265 1.60 -11.07 -17.39
C GLN A 265 2.53 -10.62 -18.50
N ILE A 266 2.91 -11.59 -19.34
CA ILE A 266 3.62 -11.37 -20.61
C ILE A 266 2.84 -12.04 -21.75
N GLY A 267 2.99 -11.53 -22.98
CA GLY A 267 2.37 -12.12 -24.17
C GLY A 267 1.51 -11.13 -24.94
N CYS A 268 0.34 -11.55 -25.43
CA CYS A 268 -0.59 -10.71 -26.19
C CYS A 268 -2.05 -10.88 -25.75
N TRP A 269 -2.80 -9.77 -25.63
CA TRP A 269 -4.25 -9.74 -25.57
C TRP A 269 -4.78 -9.39 -26.96
N GLY A 270 -5.20 -10.41 -27.72
CA GLY A 270 -5.54 -10.22 -29.13
C GLY A 270 -4.30 -9.80 -29.93
N LYS A 271 -4.28 -8.56 -30.42
CA LYS A 271 -3.13 -7.97 -31.15
C LYS A 271 -2.27 -7.05 -30.28
N GLU A 272 -2.67 -6.82 -29.02
CA GLU A 272 -1.98 -5.91 -28.12
C GLU A 272 -0.98 -6.67 -27.25
N ALA A 273 0.27 -6.21 -27.21
CA ALA A 273 1.27 -6.81 -26.34
C ALA A 273 0.92 -6.55 -24.86
N ILE A 274 0.94 -7.61 -24.06
CA ILE A 274 0.83 -7.57 -22.60
C ILE A 274 2.27 -7.54 -22.07
N ASN A 275 2.68 -6.39 -21.54
CA ASN A 275 4.01 -6.20 -20.98
C ASN A 275 3.87 -5.74 -19.54
N GLY A 276 3.74 -6.70 -18.62
CA GLY A 276 3.65 -6.35 -17.21
C GLY A 276 2.24 -6.07 -16.71
N LEU A 277 1.19 -6.44 -17.47
CA LEU A 277 -0.17 -6.32 -16.96
C LEU A 277 -0.30 -7.22 -15.73
N MET A 278 -0.76 -6.66 -14.64
CA MET A 278 -0.93 -7.39 -13.40
C MET A 278 -2.27 -8.14 -13.43
N MET A 279 -2.25 -9.45 -13.14
CA MET A 279 -3.49 -10.17 -12.89
C MET A 279 -4.17 -9.62 -11.64
N GLY A 280 -5.49 -9.43 -11.72
CA GLY A 280 -6.33 -9.37 -10.53
C GLY A 280 -6.56 -10.76 -9.93
N TRP A 281 -7.46 -10.83 -8.95
CA TRP A 281 -8.02 -12.02 -8.31
C TRP A 281 -7.95 -13.30 -9.16
N ARG A 282 -7.34 -14.35 -8.59
CA ARG A 282 -7.33 -15.72 -9.15
C ARG A 282 -8.65 -16.44 -8.88
#